data_AF-A0A402D165-F1
#
_entry.id   AF-A0A402D165-F1
#
_cell.length_a   1.000
_cell.length_b   1.000
_cell.length_c   1.000
_cell.angle_alpha   90.00
_cell.angle_beta   90.00
_cell.angle_gamma   90.00
#
_symmetry.space_group_name_H-M   'P 1'
#
loop_
_entity.id
_entity.type
_entity.pdbx_description
1 polymer ?
#
loop_
_entity_poly.entity_id
_entity_poly.type
_entity_poly.pdbx_seq_one_letter_code
_entity_poly.pdbx_strand_id
1 'polypeptide(L)'
;MKCAQCGYYNLPGAAVCGRCKSSLTADSGAPVAPPPKPVTPAADYYPPRARDRSLTDNVRLHVRPPEALATRVRSLPRPSMHLLRAAGGSSRLSIQPTLSQSDMLLICFAPLPGCVQWIQKRRRAAIAFFGAFFTLCLGAIATIHSDASTVFIWLIALVVLASIVDACWRAAIVNSTASPEFQRLRAGMLAFQSFCALGLSITSVFIFLAQYFPIYEMRTDLAAPTLLNGDGIIVQSWSDPLHNARRGDVIMVIMDNYYPVTERLIGLPGDRVEYANGGLWVNGRPLRTPELPIAFQPASNPFAVAVPKGEFFIWRAMARPYTEERGGDPMQTTQSYLLVSPEDVRGKVIAVYTPPARRRWLR
;
A
#
# COMPACT_ATOMS: atom_id res chain seq x y z
N MET A 1 -22.18 45.41 19.78
CA MET A 1 -22.26 46.21 21.03
C MET A 1 -22.87 45.37 22.14
N LYS A 2 -22.30 45.37 23.35
CA LYS A 2 -22.81 44.58 24.48
C LYS A 2 -23.94 45.34 25.17
N CYS A 3 -25.09 44.71 25.38
CA CYS A 3 -26.21 45.30 26.09
C CYS A 3 -25.85 45.51 27.56
N ALA A 4 -25.96 46.75 28.06
CA ALA A 4 -25.68 47.07 29.46
C ALA A 4 -26.62 46.36 30.45
N GLN A 5 -27.86 46.05 30.02
CA GLN A 5 -28.89 45.53 30.91
C GLN A 5 -28.84 44.00 31.08
N CYS A 6 -28.46 43.24 30.05
CA CYS A 6 -28.43 41.77 30.11
C CYS A 6 -27.12 41.13 29.64
N GLY A 7 -26.12 41.93 29.25
CA GLY A 7 -24.81 41.46 28.81
C GLY A 7 -24.77 40.78 27.44
N TYR A 8 -25.88 40.74 26.69
CA TYR A 8 -25.94 40.10 25.37
C TYR A 8 -25.22 40.92 24.30
N TYR A 9 -24.45 40.27 23.42
CA TYR A 9 -23.74 40.93 22.32
C TYR A 9 -24.64 41.06 21.10
N ASN A 10 -24.96 42.30 20.71
CA ASN A 10 -25.78 42.62 19.54
C ASN A 10 -24.90 43.00 18.34
N LEU A 11 -25.43 42.81 17.13
CA LEU A 11 -24.82 43.25 15.87
C LEU A 11 -24.53 44.77 15.91
N PRO A 12 -23.43 45.24 15.28
CA PRO A 12 -23.16 46.67 15.15
C PRO A 12 -24.32 47.37 14.42
N GLY A 13 -24.79 48.51 14.93
CA GLY A 13 -25.92 49.27 14.36
C GLY A 13 -27.33 48.85 14.83
N ALA A 14 -27.47 47.83 15.67
CA ALA A 14 -28.77 47.45 16.24
C ALA A 14 -29.27 48.51 17.24
N ALA A 15 -30.48 49.03 17.02
CA ALA A 15 -31.11 50.03 17.90
C ALA A 15 -31.65 49.44 19.23
N VAL A 16 -32.00 48.15 19.22
CA VAL A 16 -32.56 47.43 20.38
C VAL A 16 -31.88 46.08 20.59
N CYS A 17 -31.84 45.63 21.84
CA CYS A 17 -31.27 44.34 22.21
C CYS A 17 -32.14 43.18 21.73
N GLY A 18 -31.58 42.25 20.96
CA GLY A 18 -32.31 41.09 20.44
C GLY A 18 -32.84 40.12 21.50
N ARG A 19 -32.34 40.22 22.75
CA ARG A 19 -32.74 39.34 23.85
C ARG A 19 -33.80 39.95 24.76
N CYS A 20 -33.51 41.11 25.35
CA CYS A 20 -34.41 41.76 26.32
C CYS A 20 -35.20 42.94 25.74
N LYS A 21 -35.00 43.27 24.45
CA LYS A 21 -35.65 44.40 23.75
C LYS A 21 -35.38 45.79 24.34
N SER A 22 -34.38 45.94 25.20
CA SER A 22 -33.96 47.24 25.72
C SER A 22 -33.32 48.10 24.62
N SER A 23 -33.49 49.41 24.71
CA SER A 23 -32.78 50.38 23.86
C SER A 23 -31.26 50.28 24.06
N LEU A 24 -30.50 50.37 22.97
CA LEU A 24 -29.03 50.37 22.98
C LEU A 24 -28.42 51.76 22.73
N THR A 25 -29.24 52.82 22.68
CA THR A 25 -28.80 54.19 22.39
C THR A 25 -28.60 55.00 23.67
N ALA A 26 -27.36 55.40 23.96
CA ALA A 26 -27.05 56.53 24.85
C ALA A 26 -25.80 57.28 24.35
N ASP A 27 -25.88 58.62 24.46
CA ASP A 27 -25.18 59.69 23.75
C ASP A 27 -23.65 59.82 23.90
N SER A 28 -22.97 60.27 22.82
CA SER A 28 -22.05 61.43 22.81
C SER A 28 -21.39 61.72 21.42
N GLY A 29 -21.71 62.89 20.84
CA GLY A 29 -20.75 63.82 20.21
C GLY A 29 -20.18 63.63 18.78
N ALA A 30 -20.95 64.07 17.76
CA ALA A 30 -20.63 64.90 16.53
C ALA A 30 -19.34 64.68 15.65
N PRO A 31 -19.24 65.20 14.38
CA PRO A 31 -20.18 66.00 13.58
C PRO A 31 -20.47 65.52 12.13
N VAL A 32 -21.41 66.26 11.53
CA VAL A 32 -22.20 66.13 10.30
C VAL A 32 -21.41 66.25 8.98
N ALA A 33 -21.86 65.53 7.94
CA ALA A 33 -21.58 65.82 6.52
C ALA A 33 -22.89 66.05 5.73
N PRO A 34 -22.91 66.95 4.73
CA PRO A 34 -24.14 67.51 4.13
C PRO A 34 -24.78 66.60 3.07
N PRO A 35 -26.06 66.82 2.70
CA PRO A 35 -26.85 65.86 1.92
C PRO A 35 -26.72 66.08 0.40
N PRO A 36 -26.73 65.02 -0.42
CA PRO A 36 -27.08 65.11 -1.82
C PRO A 36 -28.59 64.84 -2.07
N LYS A 37 -29.03 65.39 -3.21
CA LYS A 37 -30.39 65.79 -3.63
C LYS A 37 -31.43 64.67 -3.84
N PRO A 38 -32.74 65.01 -3.87
CA PRO A 38 -33.83 64.04 -4.00
C PRO A 38 -33.99 63.55 -5.45
N VAL A 39 -34.18 62.23 -5.61
CA VAL A 39 -34.69 61.62 -6.84
C VAL A 39 -36.00 60.93 -6.51
N THR A 40 -37.01 61.25 -7.31
CA THR A 40 -38.42 60.85 -7.25
C THR A 40 -38.63 59.33 -7.34
N PRO A 41 -39.68 58.78 -6.69
CA PRO A 41 -40.07 57.38 -6.88
C PRO A 41 -40.80 57.25 -8.21
N ALA A 42 -40.19 56.56 -9.17
CA ALA A 42 -40.85 56.18 -10.41
C ALA A 42 -41.44 54.77 -10.29
N ALA A 43 -42.77 54.75 -10.29
CA ALA A 43 -43.66 53.76 -10.88
C ALA A 43 -43.71 52.33 -10.30
N ASP A 44 -44.82 52.12 -9.59
CA ASP A 44 -45.68 50.93 -9.64
C ASP A 44 -45.48 50.03 -10.88
N TYR A 45 -45.01 48.80 -10.64
CA TYR A 45 -45.27 47.68 -11.54
C TYR A 45 -45.27 46.34 -10.79
N TYR A 46 -46.34 46.05 -10.02
CA TYR A 46 -46.95 44.70 -10.03
C TYR A 46 -48.36 44.69 -9.38
N PRO A 47 -49.37 44.07 -10.02
CA PRO A 47 -50.77 44.20 -9.62
C PRO A 47 -51.19 43.32 -8.41
N PRO A 48 -52.26 43.69 -7.68
CA PRO A 48 -52.64 43.05 -6.42
C PRO A 48 -53.75 42.00 -6.61
N ARG A 49 -53.45 40.77 -7.04
CA ARG A 49 -54.40 39.64 -6.94
C ARG A 49 -53.71 38.27 -6.88
N ALA A 50 -53.25 37.84 -5.71
CA ALA A 50 -52.96 36.41 -5.45
C ALA A 50 -52.84 36.05 -3.95
N ARG A 51 -53.60 36.69 -3.05
CA ARG A 51 -53.48 36.38 -1.61
C ARG A 51 -54.42 35.29 -1.08
N ASP A 52 -55.48 34.89 -1.77
CA ASP A 52 -56.54 34.10 -1.09
C ASP A 52 -57.07 32.81 -1.76
N ARG A 53 -56.36 32.14 -2.68
CA ARG A 53 -56.94 30.93 -3.33
C ARG A 53 -56.06 29.70 -3.64
N SER A 54 -54.94 29.41 -2.96
CA SER A 54 -54.17 28.19 -3.33
C SER A 54 -53.52 27.37 -2.22
N LEU A 55 -53.90 27.54 -0.96
CA LEU A 55 -53.48 26.60 0.12
C LEU A 55 -54.56 25.57 0.49
N THR A 56 -55.84 25.84 0.22
CA THR A 56 -56.95 24.92 0.51
C THR A 56 -57.19 23.88 -0.59
N ASP A 57 -56.76 24.13 -1.83
CA ASP A 57 -56.98 23.21 -2.96
C ASP A 57 -55.81 22.23 -3.21
N ASN A 58 -54.61 22.50 -2.71
CA ASN A 58 -53.46 21.59 -2.89
C ASN A 58 -53.35 20.47 -1.83
N VAL A 59 -54.22 20.47 -0.81
CA VAL A 59 -54.32 19.37 0.16
C VAL A 59 -55.41 18.35 -0.23
N ARG A 60 -56.19 18.61 -1.28
CA ARG A 60 -57.31 17.74 -1.71
C ARG A 60 -57.00 16.74 -2.82
N LEU A 61 -55.79 16.72 -3.39
CA LEU A 61 -55.50 15.85 -4.54
C LEU A 61 -54.71 14.57 -4.27
N HIS A 62 -54.24 14.27 -3.05
CA HIS A 62 -53.48 13.03 -2.78
C HIS A 62 -53.96 12.19 -1.57
N VAL A 63 -55.15 12.45 -1.03
CA VAL A 63 -55.77 11.57 -0.03
C VAL A 63 -56.86 10.74 -0.71
N ARG A 64 -56.55 9.48 -1.03
CA ARG A 64 -57.57 8.50 -1.44
C ARG A 64 -58.56 8.25 -0.27
N PRO A 65 -59.87 8.12 -0.53
CA PRO A 65 -60.85 7.84 0.53
C PRO A 65 -60.61 6.47 1.17
N PRO A 66 -60.93 6.31 2.48
CA PRO A 66 -60.53 5.18 3.31
C PRO A 66 -61.41 3.92 3.16
N GLU A 67 -62.19 3.80 2.09
CA GLU A 67 -63.09 2.64 1.89
C GLU A 67 -62.41 1.47 1.16
N ALA A 68 -61.32 1.72 0.41
CA ALA A 68 -60.59 0.68 -0.32
C ALA A 68 -59.47 -0.03 0.48
N LEU A 69 -59.17 0.43 1.70
CA LEU A 69 -58.17 -0.19 2.59
C LEU A 69 -58.78 -1.01 3.74
N ALA A 70 -60.11 -0.91 3.94
CA ALA A 70 -60.80 -1.59 5.04
C ALA A 70 -60.91 -3.11 4.87
N THR A 71 -60.73 -3.66 3.66
CA THR A 71 -60.82 -5.10 3.39
C THR A 71 -59.50 -5.86 3.58
N ARG A 72 -58.35 -5.18 3.76
CA ARG A 72 -57.04 -5.85 3.93
C ARG A 72 -56.43 -5.80 5.33
N VAL A 73 -57.08 -5.16 6.30
CA VAL A 73 -56.54 -4.99 7.67
C VAL A 73 -57.35 -5.79 8.72
N ARG A 74 -58.19 -6.75 8.31
CA ARG A 74 -59.02 -7.55 9.23
C ARG A 74 -58.28 -8.65 10.01
N SER A 75 -56.95 -8.76 9.92
CA SER A 75 -56.21 -9.88 10.54
C SER A 75 -55.01 -9.50 11.42
N LEU A 76 -54.96 -8.28 11.98
CA LEU A 76 -53.90 -7.93 12.94
C LEU A 76 -54.49 -7.51 14.30
N PRO A 77 -54.06 -8.13 15.42
CA PRO A 77 -54.61 -7.84 16.74
C PRO A 77 -54.24 -6.41 17.19
N ARG A 78 -55.23 -5.66 17.66
CA ARG A 78 -55.10 -4.28 18.15
C ARG A 78 -54.36 -4.25 19.51
N PRO A 79 -53.25 -3.51 19.68
CA PRO A 79 -52.74 -3.22 21.00
C PRO A 79 -53.56 -2.08 21.63
N SER A 80 -53.73 -2.16 22.95
CA SER A 80 -54.53 -1.28 23.79
C SER A 80 -54.03 0.17 23.80
N MET A 81 -54.91 1.11 23.42
CA MET A 81 -54.73 2.55 23.57
C MET A 81 -54.87 2.99 25.04
N HIS A 82 -53.94 2.61 25.90
CA HIS A 82 -53.90 3.10 27.29
C HIS A 82 -52.59 3.82 27.67
N LEU A 83 -51.68 4.09 26.73
CA LEU A 83 -50.35 4.63 27.04
C LEU A 83 -50.02 6.03 26.50
N LEU A 84 -50.99 6.80 26.01
CA LEU A 84 -50.73 8.16 25.46
C LEU A 84 -51.31 9.29 26.32
N ARG A 85 -51.25 9.16 27.65
CA ARG A 85 -51.64 10.25 28.56
C ARG A 85 -50.75 10.33 29.81
N ALA A 86 -49.43 10.30 29.63
CA ALA A 86 -48.49 10.67 30.70
C ALA A 86 -47.10 11.02 30.11
N ALA A 87 -46.91 12.24 29.63
CA ALA A 87 -45.59 12.87 29.52
C ALA A 87 -45.71 14.37 29.15
N GLY A 88 -46.46 15.12 29.96
CA GLY A 88 -46.22 16.56 30.11
C GLY A 88 -45.09 16.72 31.12
N GLY A 89 -43.86 16.88 30.66
CA GLY A 89 -42.69 16.98 31.54
C GLY A 89 -41.44 17.35 30.76
N SER A 90 -40.98 18.58 30.96
CA SER A 90 -39.70 19.09 30.51
C SER A 90 -38.56 18.17 30.97
N SER A 91 -38.07 17.32 30.08
CA SER A 91 -36.86 16.54 30.29
C SER A 91 -35.85 16.96 29.23
N ARG A 92 -34.68 17.44 29.69
CA ARG A 92 -33.51 17.65 28.85
C ARG A 92 -33.25 16.35 28.11
N LEU A 93 -33.33 16.38 26.78
CA LEU A 93 -32.95 15.26 25.93
C LEU A 93 -31.43 15.10 26.04
N SER A 94 -30.96 14.36 27.04
CA SER A 94 -29.58 13.87 27.06
C SER A 94 -29.48 12.78 26.01
N ILE A 95 -29.15 13.15 24.78
CA ILE A 95 -28.72 12.20 23.75
C ILE A 95 -27.36 11.67 24.20
N GLN A 96 -27.35 10.62 25.00
CA GLN A 96 -26.15 9.81 25.16
C GLN A 96 -25.92 9.09 23.83
N PRO A 97 -24.72 9.20 23.21
CA PRO A 97 -24.38 8.42 22.03
C PRO A 97 -24.09 7.00 22.51
N THR A 98 -25.14 6.22 22.77
CA THR A 98 -24.96 4.79 23.01
C THR A 98 -24.65 4.17 21.65
N LEU A 99 -23.40 3.75 21.47
CA LEU A 99 -23.01 2.91 20.33
C LEU A 99 -23.95 1.69 20.33
N SER A 100 -24.75 1.55 19.27
CA SER A 100 -25.57 0.37 19.08
C SER A 100 -24.67 -0.86 19.05
N GLN A 101 -25.09 -1.96 19.67
CA GLN A 101 -24.36 -3.23 19.67
C GLN A 101 -24.00 -3.71 18.26
N SER A 102 -24.82 -3.36 17.25
CA SER A 102 -24.56 -3.61 15.83
C SER A 102 -23.36 -2.83 15.27
N ASP A 103 -23.11 -1.63 15.78
CA ASP A 103 -22.04 -0.74 15.30
C ASP A 103 -20.68 -1.14 15.87
N MET A 104 -20.64 -1.64 17.11
CA MET A 104 -19.41 -2.24 17.65
C MET A 104 -19.03 -3.53 16.90
N LEU A 105 -20.02 -4.38 16.57
CA LEU A 105 -19.78 -5.58 15.77
C LEU A 105 -19.23 -5.24 14.38
N LEU A 106 -19.75 -4.20 13.74
CA LEU A 106 -19.23 -3.70 12.45
C LEU A 106 -17.75 -3.31 12.53
N ILE A 107 -17.32 -2.73 13.65
CA ILE A 107 -15.93 -2.30 13.88
C ILE A 107 -15.02 -3.51 14.13
N CYS A 108 -15.42 -4.44 14.98
CA CYS A 108 -14.61 -5.61 15.33
C CYS A 108 -14.42 -6.60 14.17
N PHE A 109 -15.43 -6.75 13.30
CA PHE A 109 -15.41 -7.70 12.19
C PHE A 109 -14.99 -7.09 10.84
N ALA A 110 -14.67 -5.80 10.80
CA ALA A 110 -14.17 -5.12 9.60
C ALA A 110 -12.92 -5.75 8.94
N PRO A 111 -11.96 -6.35 9.68
CA PRO A 111 -10.79 -6.97 9.06
C PRO A 111 -11.09 -8.25 8.28
N LEU A 112 -12.21 -8.92 8.55
CA LEU A 112 -12.56 -10.20 7.91
C LEU A 112 -13.42 -9.93 6.66
N PRO A 113 -12.92 -10.24 5.44
CA PRO A 113 -13.65 -9.98 4.21
C PRO A 113 -15.02 -10.66 4.19
N GLY A 114 -16.06 -9.90 3.88
CA GLY A 114 -17.44 -10.40 3.81
C GLY A 114 -18.23 -10.41 5.13
N CYS A 115 -17.57 -10.35 6.29
CA CYS A 115 -18.27 -10.37 7.59
C CYS A 115 -19.16 -9.14 7.79
N VAL A 116 -18.67 -7.96 7.43
CA VAL A 116 -19.44 -6.71 7.50
C VAL A 116 -20.66 -6.75 6.56
N GLN A 117 -20.49 -7.23 5.34
CA GLN A 117 -21.57 -7.37 4.36
C GLN A 117 -22.62 -8.37 4.84
N TRP A 118 -22.21 -9.41 5.58
CA TRP A 118 -23.12 -10.38 6.18
C TRP A 118 -23.99 -9.74 7.27
N ILE A 119 -23.39 -8.95 8.16
CA ILE A 119 -24.10 -8.19 9.20
C ILE A 119 -25.08 -7.20 8.56
N GLN A 120 -24.69 -6.56 7.45
CA GLN A 120 -25.55 -5.68 6.65
C GLN A 120 -26.65 -6.43 5.85
N LYS A 121 -26.84 -7.74 6.07
CA LYS A 121 -27.79 -8.63 5.38
C LYS A 121 -27.56 -8.73 3.86
N ARG A 122 -26.39 -8.33 3.35
CA ARG A 122 -26.00 -8.41 1.92
C ARG A 122 -25.31 -9.74 1.62
N ARG A 123 -26.07 -10.84 1.70
CA ARG A 123 -25.55 -12.21 1.57
C ARG A 123 -24.73 -12.45 0.30
N ARG A 124 -25.15 -11.91 -0.86
CA ARG A 124 -24.41 -12.09 -2.12
C ARG A 124 -23.00 -11.48 -2.09
N ALA A 125 -22.88 -10.24 -1.60
CA ALA A 125 -21.58 -9.57 -1.50
C ALA A 125 -20.70 -10.23 -0.43
N ALA A 126 -21.29 -10.65 0.68
CA ALA A 126 -20.59 -11.38 1.74
C ALA A 126 -19.99 -12.70 1.23
N ILE A 127 -20.79 -13.51 0.53
CA ILE A 127 -20.34 -14.78 -0.06
C ILE A 127 -19.25 -14.53 -1.11
N ALA A 128 -19.37 -13.48 -1.92
CA ALA A 128 -18.35 -13.14 -2.92
C ALA A 128 -17.00 -12.78 -2.27
N PHE A 129 -16.98 -11.87 -1.30
CA PHE A 129 -15.73 -11.50 -0.61
C PHE A 129 -15.14 -12.66 0.19
N PHE A 130 -15.96 -13.42 0.92
CA PHE A 130 -15.51 -14.57 1.69
C PHE A 130 -14.99 -15.69 0.78
N GLY A 131 -15.72 -16.00 -0.29
CA GLY A 131 -15.32 -16.99 -1.29
C GLY A 131 -14.03 -16.61 -2.00
N ALA A 132 -13.89 -15.34 -2.41
CA ALA A 132 -12.66 -14.84 -3.02
C ALA A 132 -11.47 -14.95 -2.03
N PHE A 133 -11.63 -14.47 -0.79
CA PHE A 133 -10.60 -14.57 0.23
C PHE A 133 -10.18 -16.02 0.50
N PHE A 134 -11.14 -16.92 0.70
CA PHE A 134 -10.86 -18.33 0.97
C PHE A 134 -10.16 -19.01 -0.21
N THR A 135 -10.62 -18.77 -1.44
CA THR A 135 -10.01 -19.33 -2.65
C THR A 135 -8.57 -18.84 -2.83
N LEU A 136 -8.32 -17.55 -2.59
CA LEU A 136 -6.97 -16.98 -2.67
C LEU A 136 -6.05 -17.51 -1.58
N CYS A 137 -6.55 -17.72 -0.35
CA CYS A 137 -5.77 -18.37 0.72
C CYS A 137 -5.39 -19.80 0.36
N LEU A 138 -6.32 -20.59 -0.20
CA LEU A 138 -6.02 -21.94 -0.69
C LEU A 138 -4.98 -21.91 -1.82
N GLY A 139 -5.09 -20.95 -2.73
CA GLY A 139 -4.09 -20.72 -3.79
C GLY A 139 -2.72 -20.38 -3.23
N ALA A 140 -2.64 -19.47 -2.25
CA ALA A 140 -1.39 -19.11 -1.58
C ALA A 140 -0.73 -20.31 -0.90
N ILE A 141 -1.52 -21.14 -0.19
CA ILE A 141 -1.02 -22.34 0.48
C ILE A 141 -0.54 -23.37 -0.54
N ALA A 142 -1.32 -23.62 -1.59
CA ALA A 142 -0.96 -24.57 -2.64
C ALA A 142 0.31 -24.17 -3.40
N THR A 143 0.63 -22.88 -3.44
CA THR A 143 1.77 -22.32 -4.19
C THR A 143 2.89 -21.81 -3.29
N ILE A 144 2.92 -22.20 -2.01
CA ILE A 144 3.86 -21.65 -1.01
C ILE A 144 5.34 -21.79 -1.39
N HIS A 145 5.70 -22.83 -2.13
CA HIS A 145 7.06 -23.07 -2.61
C HIS A 145 7.41 -22.35 -3.92
N SER A 146 6.47 -21.57 -4.45
CA SER A 146 6.63 -20.84 -5.71
C SER A 146 6.39 -19.35 -5.51
N ASP A 147 6.98 -18.56 -6.39
CA ASP A 147 6.82 -17.10 -6.46
C ASP A 147 5.36 -16.67 -6.67
N ALA A 148 4.51 -17.58 -7.16
CA ALA A 148 3.07 -17.32 -7.32
C ALA A 148 2.37 -17.03 -5.97
N SER A 149 2.88 -17.56 -4.85
CA SER A 149 2.31 -17.32 -3.52
C SER A 149 2.32 -15.83 -3.16
N THR A 150 3.34 -15.08 -3.59
CA THR A 150 3.40 -13.63 -3.37
C THR A 150 2.23 -12.94 -4.07
N VAL A 151 1.93 -13.31 -5.31
CA VAL A 151 0.79 -12.76 -6.05
C VAL A 151 -0.53 -13.03 -5.32
N PHE A 152 -0.70 -14.21 -4.74
CA PHE A 152 -1.90 -14.49 -3.93
C PHE A 152 -1.99 -13.62 -2.68
N ILE A 153 -0.88 -13.38 -1.96
CA ILE A 153 -0.84 -12.46 -0.81
C ILE A 153 -1.29 -11.05 -1.21
N TRP A 154 -0.83 -10.58 -2.36
CA TRP A 154 -1.22 -9.29 -2.94
C TRP A 154 -2.71 -9.21 -3.26
N LEU A 155 -3.26 -10.25 -3.88
CA LEU A 155 -4.68 -10.34 -4.19
C LEU A 155 -5.53 -10.43 -2.91
N ILE A 156 -5.07 -11.14 -1.88
CA ILE A 156 -5.72 -11.20 -0.57
C ILE A 156 -5.79 -9.80 0.04
N ALA A 157 -4.67 -9.06 0.06
CA ALA A 157 -4.63 -7.69 0.57
C ALA A 157 -5.60 -6.78 -0.21
N LEU A 158 -5.68 -6.93 -1.53
CA LEU A 158 -6.61 -6.18 -2.38
C LEU A 158 -8.08 -6.52 -2.09
N VAL A 159 -8.41 -7.80 -1.87
CA VAL A 159 -9.77 -8.23 -1.50
C VAL A 159 -10.17 -7.70 -0.13
N VAL A 160 -9.24 -7.71 0.84
CA VAL A 160 -9.46 -7.10 2.17
C VAL A 160 -9.74 -5.61 2.03
N LEU A 161 -8.90 -4.89 1.26
CA LEU A 161 -9.09 -3.48 0.96
C LEU A 161 -10.44 -3.20 0.28
N ALA A 162 -10.80 -3.98 -0.74
CA ALA A 162 -12.06 -3.82 -1.47
C ALA A 162 -13.28 -4.09 -0.57
N SER A 163 -13.20 -5.09 0.32
CA SER A 163 -14.25 -5.39 1.29
C SER A 163 -14.43 -4.24 2.29
N ILE A 164 -13.33 -3.64 2.75
CA ILE A 164 -13.35 -2.47 3.63
C ILE A 164 -13.96 -1.27 2.91
N VAL A 165 -13.52 -0.98 1.68
CA VAL A 165 -14.02 0.15 0.89
C VAL A 165 -15.52 0.00 0.58
N ASP A 166 -16.02 -1.19 0.18
CA ASP A 166 -17.46 -1.41 -0.05
C ASP A 166 -18.28 -1.24 1.24
N ALA A 167 -17.78 -1.77 2.37
CA ALA A 167 -18.42 -1.59 3.67
C ALA A 167 -18.55 -0.10 4.02
N CYS A 168 -17.50 0.67 3.76
CA CYS A 168 -17.40 2.08 4.09
C CYS A 168 -18.17 3.00 3.16
N TRP A 169 -18.09 2.80 1.85
CA TRP A 169 -18.82 3.60 0.86
C TRP A 169 -20.33 3.55 1.12
N ARG A 170 -20.85 2.37 1.46
CA ARG A 170 -22.28 2.21 1.74
C ARG A 170 -22.67 2.70 3.12
N ALA A 171 -21.80 2.56 4.10
CA ALA A 171 -22.00 3.18 5.40
C ALA A 171 -22.04 4.72 5.30
N ALA A 172 -21.29 5.32 4.38
CA ALA A 172 -21.32 6.76 4.11
C ALA A 172 -22.61 7.19 3.39
N ILE A 173 -23.08 6.41 2.40
CA ILE A 173 -24.33 6.71 1.67
C ILE A 173 -25.57 6.55 2.55
N VAL A 174 -25.62 5.52 3.40
CA VAL A 174 -26.83 5.18 4.17
C VAL A 174 -26.99 6.07 5.41
N ASN A 175 -25.89 6.58 5.99
CA ASN A 175 -25.92 7.36 7.23
C ASN A 175 -25.60 8.86 7.03
N SER A 176 -26.23 9.50 6.05
CA SER A 176 -26.16 10.97 5.91
C SER A 176 -26.76 11.73 7.12
N THR A 177 -27.46 11.03 8.02
CA THR A 177 -28.04 11.55 9.27
C THR A 177 -27.22 11.24 10.53
N ALA A 178 -26.08 10.54 10.42
CA ALA A 178 -25.28 10.18 11.60
C ALA A 178 -24.56 11.39 12.22
N SER A 179 -24.30 11.29 13.53
CA SER A 179 -23.61 12.35 14.28
C SER A 179 -22.21 12.62 13.72
N PRO A 180 -21.74 13.89 13.79
CA PRO A 180 -20.42 14.26 13.27
C PRO A 180 -19.26 13.53 13.96
N GLU A 181 -19.42 13.15 15.23
CA GLU A 181 -18.42 12.36 15.96
C GLU A 181 -18.26 10.95 15.38
N PHE A 182 -19.37 10.32 15.00
CA PHE A 182 -19.37 8.99 14.40
C PHE A 182 -18.76 9.01 12.99
N GLN A 183 -19.01 10.08 12.23
CA GLN A 183 -18.37 10.27 10.92
C GLN A 183 -16.84 10.41 11.05
N ARG A 184 -16.35 11.11 12.07
CA ARG A 184 -14.89 11.25 12.33
C ARG A 184 -14.24 9.94 12.76
N LEU A 185 -14.86 9.17 13.66
CA LEU A 185 -14.33 7.88 14.09
C LEU A 185 -14.21 6.90 12.91
N ARG A 186 -15.24 6.85 12.05
CA ARG A 186 -15.23 6.03 10.83
C ARG A 186 -14.16 6.46 9.84
N ALA A 187 -14.03 7.76 9.57
CA ALA A 187 -12.98 8.29 8.70
C ALA A 187 -11.58 7.94 9.23
N GLY A 188 -11.36 8.03 10.54
CA GLY A 188 -10.11 7.62 11.19
C GLY A 188 -9.80 6.13 11.02
N MET A 189 -10.79 5.25 11.19
CA MET A 189 -10.63 3.80 11.00
C MET A 189 -10.34 3.44 9.53
N LEU A 190 -11.02 4.10 8.60
CA LEU A 190 -10.76 3.97 7.16
C LEU A 190 -9.34 4.36 6.78
N ALA A 191 -8.89 5.51 7.29
CA ALA A 191 -7.53 5.98 7.09
C ALA A 191 -6.52 4.98 7.68
N PHE A 192 -6.80 4.48 8.89
CA PHE A 192 -5.95 3.47 9.53
C PHE A 192 -5.90 2.16 8.74
N GLN A 193 -7.03 1.62 8.30
CA GLN A 193 -7.09 0.40 7.49
C GLN A 193 -6.39 0.57 6.13
N SER A 194 -6.59 1.72 5.48
CA SER A 194 -5.89 2.05 4.22
C SER A 194 -4.39 2.15 4.43
N PHE A 195 -3.97 2.74 5.55
CA PHE A 195 -2.56 2.82 5.94
C PHE A 195 -1.96 1.43 6.21
N CYS A 196 -2.64 0.58 6.97
CA CYS A 196 -2.19 -0.79 7.24
C CYS A 196 -2.05 -1.61 5.96
N ALA A 197 -3.03 -1.53 5.07
CA ALA A 197 -3.00 -2.29 3.83
C ALA A 197 -1.95 -1.75 2.84
N LEU A 198 -1.76 -0.43 2.76
CA LEU A 198 -0.66 0.18 2.01
C LEU A 198 0.70 -0.25 2.59
N GLY A 199 0.84 -0.24 3.92
CA GLY A 199 2.04 -0.71 4.61
C GLY A 199 2.34 -2.18 4.28
N LEU A 200 1.33 -3.06 4.42
CA LEU A 200 1.46 -4.48 4.10
C LEU A 200 1.88 -4.70 2.64
N SER A 201 1.24 -3.97 1.72
CA SER A 201 1.57 -3.91 0.30
C SER A 201 3.05 -3.55 0.09
N ILE A 202 3.48 -2.38 0.57
CA ILE A 202 4.85 -1.91 0.41
C ILE A 202 5.84 -2.93 0.98
N THR A 203 5.59 -3.43 2.19
CA THR A 203 6.44 -4.45 2.82
C THR A 203 6.50 -5.73 1.98
N SER A 204 5.39 -6.21 1.41
CA SER A 204 5.43 -7.37 0.51
C SER A 204 6.20 -7.11 -0.78
N VAL A 205 6.22 -5.88 -1.33
CA VAL A 205 7.08 -5.55 -2.47
C VAL A 205 8.54 -5.70 -2.06
N PHE A 206 8.90 -5.12 -0.91
CA PHE A 206 10.27 -5.17 -0.42
C PHE A 206 10.74 -6.60 -0.14
N ILE A 207 9.91 -7.44 0.47
CA ILE A 207 10.22 -8.85 0.71
C ILE A 207 10.40 -9.59 -0.62
N PHE A 208 9.49 -9.39 -1.57
CA PHE A 208 9.58 -10.00 -2.89
C PHE A 208 10.85 -9.56 -3.64
N LEU A 209 11.12 -8.25 -3.70
CA LEU A 209 12.34 -7.73 -4.33
C LEU A 209 13.60 -8.24 -3.63
N ALA A 210 13.61 -8.37 -2.30
CA ALA A 210 14.76 -8.87 -1.55
C ALA A 210 15.09 -10.34 -1.88
N GLN A 211 14.11 -11.14 -2.33
CA GLN A 211 14.36 -12.51 -2.80
C GLN A 211 15.12 -12.56 -4.13
N TYR A 212 14.83 -11.63 -5.06
CA TYR A 212 15.51 -11.56 -6.37
C TYR A 212 16.78 -10.72 -6.36
N PHE A 213 16.92 -9.81 -5.39
CA PHE A 213 18.07 -8.92 -5.24
C PHE A 213 18.70 -9.03 -3.84
N PRO A 214 19.15 -10.23 -3.41
CA PRO A 214 19.84 -10.38 -2.14
C PRO A 214 21.11 -9.53 -2.08
N ILE A 215 21.37 -9.00 -0.89
CA ILE A 215 22.59 -8.25 -0.59
C ILE A 215 23.55 -9.18 0.16
N TYR A 216 24.77 -9.34 -0.35
CA TYR A 216 25.84 -10.11 0.29
C TYR A 216 26.97 -9.19 0.70
N GLU A 217 27.54 -9.44 1.88
CA GLU A 217 28.74 -8.75 2.34
C GLU A 217 29.99 -9.57 1.98
N MET A 218 30.93 -8.92 1.29
CA MET A 218 32.24 -9.49 0.98
C MET A 218 33.08 -9.58 2.24
N ARG A 219 33.51 -10.80 2.59
CA ARG A 219 34.36 -11.08 3.76
C ARG A 219 35.83 -11.34 3.40
N THR A 220 36.17 -11.25 2.11
CA THR A 220 37.47 -11.63 1.58
C THR A 220 37.94 -10.64 0.53
N ASP A 221 39.26 -10.46 0.41
CA ASP A 221 39.89 -9.61 -0.61
C ASP A 221 40.29 -10.39 -1.89
N LEU A 222 39.78 -11.62 -2.08
CA LEU A 222 40.13 -12.46 -3.24
C LEU A 222 39.71 -11.84 -4.57
N ALA A 223 38.67 -11.00 -4.55
CA ALA A 223 38.15 -10.30 -5.71
C ALA A 223 38.72 -8.87 -5.87
N ALA A 224 39.78 -8.52 -5.14
CA ALA A 224 40.44 -7.22 -5.26
C ALA A 224 41.19 -7.09 -6.61
N PRO A 225 41.25 -5.89 -7.22
CA PRO A 225 40.73 -4.61 -6.73
C PRO A 225 39.26 -4.34 -7.10
N THR A 226 38.60 -5.25 -7.83
CA THR A 226 37.23 -5.01 -8.33
C THR A 226 36.19 -5.08 -7.22
N LEU A 227 36.40 -5.89 -6.19
CA LEU A 227 35.56 -6.00 -5.01
C LEU A 227 36.47 -6.14 -3.79
N LEU A 228 36.17 -5.38 -2.75
CA LEU A 228 36.98 -5.31 -1.54
C LEU A 228 36.24 -5.90 -0.36
N ASN A 229 36.98 -6.32 0.67
CA ASN A 229 36.38 -6.70 1.95
C ASN A 229 35.52 -5.55 2.52
N GLY A 230 34.34 -5.91 3.02
CA GLY A 230 33.30 -5.00 3.49
C GLY A 230 32.41 -4.39 2.39
N ASP A 231 32.63 -4.73 1.11
CA ASP A 231 31.68 -4.36 0.05
C ASP A 231 30.38 -5.14 0.20
N GLY A 232 29.26 -4.44 0.28
CA GLY A 232 27.93 -5.06 0.17
C GLY A 232 27.48 -5.02 -1.28
N ILE A 233 27.40 -6.20 -1.88
CA ILE A 233 27.05 -6.38 -3.28
C ILE A 233 25.58 -6.78 -3.46
N ILE A 234 24.96 -6.31 -4.53
CA ILE A 234 23.62 -6.74 -4.94
C ILE A 234 23.77 -7.82 -6.00
N VAL A 235 23.15 -8.97 -5.73
CA VAL A 235 23.16 -10.13 -6.64
C VAL A 235 21.77 -10.30 -7.23
N GLN A 236 21.69 -10.33 -8.54
CA GLN A 236 20.48 -10.65 -9.28
C GLN A 236 20.35 -12.18 -9.34
N SER A 237 19.43 -12.73 -8.54
CA SER A 237 19.16 -14.16 -8.40
C SER A 237 17.83 -14.50 -9.07
N TRP A 238 17.88 -15.12 -10.26
CA TRP A 238 16.70 -15.56 -11.02
C TRP A 238 16.63 -17.09 -10.99
N SER A 239 15.51 -17.67 -11.45
CA SER A 239 15.37 -19.13 -11.57
C SER A 239 16.39 -19.75 -12.53
N ASP A 240 16.84 -18.99 -13.52
CA ASP A 240 18.00 -19.29 -14.37
C ASP A 240 19.01 -18.12 -14.25
N PRO A 241 19.94 -18.19 -13.29
CA PRO A 241 20.84 -17.07 -12.96
C PRO A 241 21.82 -16.73 -14.09
N LEU A 242 22.00 -17.65 -15.05
CA LEU A 242 22.85 -17.46 -16.22
C LEU A 242 22.05 -17.25 -17.51
N HIS A 243 20.74 -17.05 -17.40
CA HIS A 243 19.89 -16.69 -18.52
C HIS A 243 20.37 -15.37 -19.13
N ASN A 244 20.89 -15.41 -20.36
CA ASN A 244 21.54 -14.29 -21.06
C ASN A 244 22.85 -13.80 -20.44
N ALA A 245 23.56 -14.66 -19.69
CA ALA A 245 24.90 -14.34 -19.20
C ALA A 245 25.85 -14.03 -20.36
N ARG A 246 26.67 -13.00 -20.18
CA ARG A 246 27.67 -12.57 -21.16
C ARG A 246 29.07 -12.73 -20.60
N ARG A 247 30.04 -12.90 -21.49
CA ARG A 247 31.45 -12.85 -21.09
C ARG A 247 31.75 -11.50 -20.44
N GLY A 248 32.54 -11.55 -19.37
CA GLY A 248 32.83 -10.40 -18.52
C GLY A 248 31.80 -10.16 -17.41
N ASP A 249 30.64 -10.81 -17.41
CA ASP A 249 29.68 -10.68 -16.31
C ASP A 249 30.31 -11.17 -15.00
N VAL A 250 30.10 -10.42 -13.91
CA VAL A 250 30.52 -10.83 -12.58
C VAL A 250 29.43 -11.73 -11.98
N ILE A 251 29.80 -12.93 -11.56
CA ILE A 251 28.86 -13.91 -10.97
C ILE A 251 29.32 -14.34 -9.59
N MET A 252 28.36 -14.65 -8.73
CA MET A 252 28.58 -15.24 -7.42
C MET A 252 28.31 -16.73 -7.49
N VAL A 253 29.29 -17.54 -7.13
CA VAL A 253 29.21 -19.00 -7.16
C VAL A 253 29.33 -19.54 -5.75
N ILE A 254 28.49 -20.51 -5.41
CA ILE A 254 28.50 -21.22 -4.13
C ILE A 254 28.59 -22.70 -4.45
N MET A 255 29.75 -23.28 -4.18
CA MET A 255 29.97 -24.72 -4.34
C MET A 255 30.05 -25.40 -2.97
N ASP A 256 29.73 -26.68 -2.95
CA ASP A 256 29.93 -27.53 -1.78
C ASP A 256 31.39 -27.45 -1.30
N ASN A 257 31.59 -27.15 -0.02
CA ASN A 257 32.89 -26.98 0.65
C ASN A 257 33.71 -25.73 0.27
N TYR A 258 33.09 -24.71 -0.33
CA TYR A 258 33.76 -23.44 -0.62
C TYR A 258 33.01 -22.25 -0.04
N TYR A 259 33.76 -21.23 0.39
CA TYR A 259 33.18 -19.90 0.61
C TYR A 259 32.61 -19.38 -0.70
N PRO A 260 31.52 -18.59 -0.66
CA PRO A 260 31.01 -17.94 -1.85
C PRO A 260 32.12 -17.15 -2.56
N VAL A 261 32.35 -17.46 -3.82
CA VAL A 261 33.36 -16.79 -4.65
C VAL A 261 32.68 -15.89 -5.65
N THR A 262 33.31 -14.75 -5.94
CA THR A 262 32.81 -13.81 -6.94
C THR A 262 33.85 -13.66 -8.02
N GLU A 263 33.53 -14.13 -9.20
CA GLU A 263 34.45 -14.21 -10.34
C GLU A 263 33.79 -13.69 -11.61
N ARG A 264 34.61 -13.40 -12.63
CA ARG A 264 34.10 -13.06 -13.96
C ARG A 264 33.89 -14.30 -14.80
N LEU A 265 32.79 -14.30 -15.53
CA LEU A 265 32.45 -15.28 -16.54
C LEU A 265 33.35 -15.09 -17.76
N ILE A 266 34.22 -16.06 -18.04
CA ILE A 266 35.19 -15.96 -19.14
C ILE A 266 34.70 -16.72 -20.37
N GLY A 267 34.20 -17.94 -20.18
CA GLY A 267 33.74 -18.82 -21.25
C GLY A 267 32.28 -19.23 -21.07
N LEU A 268 31.55 -19.22 -22.17
CA LEU A 268 30.18 -19.71 -22.29
C LEU A 268 30.18 -21.15 -22.82
N PRO A 269 29.05 -21.89 -22.71
CA PRO A 269 28.92 -23.22 -23.27
C PRO A 269 29.37 -23.30 -24.74
N GLY A 270 30.31 -24.20 -25.05
CA GLY A 270 30.87 -24.38 -26.39
C GLY A 270 32.09 -23.50 -26.72
N ASP A 271 32.50 -22.60 -25.82
CA ASP A 271 33.70 -21.81 -26.02
C ASP A 271 34.98 -22.64 -25.84
N ARG A 272 36.05 -22.22 -26.52
CA ARG A 272 37.40 -22.74 -26.32
C ARG A 272 38.25 -21.69 -25.64
N VAL A 273 38.59 -21.91 -24.37
CA VAL A 273 39.41 -21.03 -23.55
C VAL A 273 40.85 -21.53 -23.54
N GLU A 274 41.80 -20.65 -23.81
CA GLU A 274 43.23 -20.98 -23.85
C GLU A 274 44.02 -20.00 -22.99
N TYR A 275 44.99 -20.53 -22.25
CA TYR A 275 46.01 -19.77 -21.56
C TYR A 275 47.39 -20.15 -22.11
N ALA A 276 48.14 -19.16 -22.56
CA ALA A 276 49.46 -19.30 -23.19
C ALA A 276 50.23 -17.97 -23.05
N ASN A 277 51.57 -17.96 -22.99
CA ASN A 277 52.37 -16.73 -23.01
C ASN A 277 51.89 -15.60 -22.06
N GLY A 278 51.30 -15.94 -20.91
CA GLY A 278 50.76 -14.97 -19.95
C GLY A 278 49.38 -14.37 -20.27
N GLY A 279 48.77 -14.72 -21.41
CA GLY A 279 47.46 -14.19 -21.85
C GLY A 279 46.33 -15.22 -21.78
N LEU A 280 45.09 -14.72 -21.88
CA LEU A 280 43.87 -15.53 -22.02
C LEU A 280 43.23 -15.27 -23.37
N TRP A 281 42.89 -16.33 -24.09
CA TRP A 281 42.15 -16.28 -25.35
C TRP A 281 40.86 -17.07 -25.23
N VAL A 282 39.81 -16.61 -25.90
CA VAL A 282 38.57 -17.35 -26.05
C VAL A 282 38.21 -17.40 -27.54
N ASN A 283 38.07 -18.60 -28.08
CA ASN A 283 37.88 -18.86 -29.51
C ASN A 283 38.96 -18.18 -30.39
N GLY A 284 40.22 -18.22 -29.93
CA GLY A 284 41.38 -17.63 -30.60
C GLY A 284 41.48 -16.11 -30.51
N ARG A 285 40.56 -15.44 -29.80
CA ARG A 285 40.60 -13.98 -29.60
C ARG A 285 41.10 -13.64 -28.19
N PRO A 286 42.09 -12.73 -28.04
CA PRO A 286 42.55 -12.32 -26.72
C PRO A 286 41.43 -11.59 -25.98
N LEU A 287 41.30 -11.88 -24.68
CA LEU A 287 40.34 -11.18 -23.83
C LEU A 287 40.71 -9.69 -23.70
N ARG A 288 39.70 -8.84 -23.67
CA ARG A 288 39.86 -7.40 -23.42
C ARG A 288 39.71 -7.10 -21.93
N THR A 289 40.18 -5.94 -21.50
CA THR A 289 40.13 -5.49 -20.09
C THR A 289 38.79 -5.71 -19.37
N PRO A 290 37.59 -5.48 -19.95
CA PRO A 290 36.32 -5.75 -19.24
C PRO A 290 35.99 -7.24 -19.07
N GLU A 291 36.62 -8.11 -19.86
CA GLU A 291 36.43 -9.57 -19.83
C GLU A 291 37.54 -10.29 -19.09
N LEU A 292 38.60 -9.59 -18.68
CA LEU A 292 39.68 -10.17 -17.90
C LEU A 292 39.17 -10.57 -16.51
N PRO A 293 39.75 -11.61 -15.89
CA PRO A 293 39.42 -12.01 -14.52
C PRO A 293 39.49 -10.87 -13.52
N ILE A 294 38.66 -10.95 -12.48
CA ILE A 294 38.59 -9.93 -11.42
C ILE A 294 39.95 -9.78 -10.72
N ALA A 295 40.55 -10.92 -10.39
CA ALA A 295 41.91 -11.05 -9.91
C ALA A 295 42.66 -11.98 -10.86
N PHE A 296 43.66 -11.46 -11.55
CA PHE A 296 44.46 -12.23 -12.49
C PHE A 296 45.79 -12.64 -11.85
N GLN A 297 45.92 -13.92 -11.53
CA GLN A 297 47.18 -14.55 -11.18
C GLN A 297 47.60 -15.48 -12.33
N PRO A 298 48.80 -15.30 -12.91
CA PRO A 298 49.26 -16.16 -14.01
C PRO A 298 49.16 -17.65 -13.66
N ALA A 299 48.60 -18.46 -14.55
CA ALA A 299 48.64 -19.90 -14.36
C ALA A 299 50.07 -20.42 -14.51
N SER A 300 50.41 -21.48 -13.78
CA SER A 300 51.74 -22.09 -13.81
C SER A 300 52.06 -22.74 -15.15
N ASN A 301 51.05 -23.31 -15.82
CA ASN A 301 51.19 -24.01 -17.09
C ASN A 301 50.16 -23.53 -18.12
N PRO A 302 50.52 -23.53 -19.42
CA PRO A 302 49.57 -23.29 -20.49
C PRO A 302 48.51 -24.39 -20.54
N PHE A 303 47.28 -24.03 -20.91
CA PHE A 303 46.18 -24.98 -21.05
C PHE A 303 45.20 -24.54 -22.15
N ALA A 304 44.44 -25.51 -22.66
CA ALA A 304 43.34 -25.27 -23.59
C ALA A 304 42.16 -26.15 -23.19
N VAL A 305 40.99 -25.54 -22.97
CA VAL A 305 39.79 -26.20 -22.48
C VAL A 305 38.62 -25.83 -23.39
N ALA A 306 37.88 -26.84 -23.85
CA ALA A 306 36.58 -26.63 -24.47
C ALA A 306 35.51 -26.69 -23.38
N VAL A 307 34.73 -25.62 -23.22
CA VAL A 307 33.66 -25.51 -22.23
C VAL A 307 32.51 -26.44 -22.66
N PRO A 308 32.16 -27.46 -21.86
CA PRO A 308 31.07 -28.37 -22.19
C PRO A 308 29.73 -27.64 -22.36
N LYS A 309 28.79 -28.31 -23.03
CA LYS A 309 27.41 -27.80 -23.11
C LYS A 309 26.80 -27.82 -21.70
N GLY A 310 26.25 -26.69 -21.28
CA GLY A 310 25.62 -26.54 -19.96
C GLY A 310 26.57 -26.08 -18.85
N GLU A 311 27.87 -25.96 -19.11
CA GLU A 311 28.84 -25.45 -18.14
C GLU A 311 29.41 -24.09 -18.55
N PHE A 312 30.01 -23.42 -17.58
CA PHE A 312 30.58 -22.10 -17.75
C PHE A 312 32.00 -22.07 -17.20
N PHE A 313 32.88 -21.31 -17.85
CA PHE A 313 34.27 -21.18 -17.39
C PHE A 313 34.44 -19.91 -16.59
N ILE A 314 34.96 -20.06 -15.36
CA ILE A 314 35.47 -18.95 -14.56
C ILE A 314 36.97 -19.10 -14.33
N TRP A 315 37.66 -17.97 -14.26
CA TRP A 315 39.05 -17.93 -13.83
C TRP A 315 39.10 -17.88 -12.31
N ARG A 316 39.95 -18.70 -11.69
CA ARG A 316 40.08 -18.75 -10.23
C ARG A 316 41.53 -18.52 -9.86
N ALA A 317 41.80 -17.35 -9.28
CA ALA A 317 43.04 -17.08 -8.58
C ALA A 317 42.98 -17.77 -7.21
N MET A 318 43.43 -19.03 -7.11
CA MET A 318 43.59 -19.83 -5.88
C MET A 318 42.60 -19.49 -4.74
N ALA A 319 41.36 -19.98 -4.80
CA ALA A 319 40.48 -19.83 -3.62
C ALA A 319 40.81 -20.93 -2.60
N ARG A 320 41.07 -20.52 -1.35
CA ARG A 320 41.30 -21.44 -0.22
C ARG A 320 40.09 -22.35 0.00
N PRO A 321 40.27 -23.65 0.24
CA PRO A 321 39.16 -24.52 0.61
C PRO A 321 38.59 -24.11 1.98
N TYR A 322 37.26 -24.26 2.17
CA TYR A 322 36.57 -23.94 3.42
C TYR A 322 37.11 -24.73 4.64
N THR A 323 37.77 -25.86 4.38
CA THR A 323 38.27 -26.79 5.40
C THR A 323 39.59 -26.38 6.07
N GLU A 324 40.30 -25.36 5.57
CA GLU A 324 41.58 -24.95 6.18
C GLU A 324 41.41 -24.26 7.55
N GLU A 325 40.24 -23.69 7.87
CA GLU A 325 39.97 -23.21 9.24
C GLU A 325 39.83 -24.37 10.26
N ARG A 326 39.76 -25.63 9.79
CA ARG A 326 39.62 -26.84 10.63
C ARG A 326 40.71 -27.89 10.40
N GLY A 327 41.92 -27.47 10.03
CA GLY A 327 43.12 -28.33 10.06
C GLY A 327 43.13 -29.53 9.10
N GLY A 328 42.36 -29.47 8.02
CA GLY A 328 42.47 -30.41 6.90
C GLY A 328 43.49 -29.94 5.87
N ASP A 329 44.21 -30.88 5.25
CA ASP A 329 45.26 -30.60 4.27
C ASP A 329 44.78 -29.65 3.15
N PRO A 330 45.60 -28.67 2.72
CA PRO A 330 45.27 -27.82 1.59
C PRO A 330 45.07 -28.69 0.35
N MET A 331 43.83 -28.76 -0.14
CA MET A 331 43.57 -29.25 -1.47
C MET A 331 44.08 -28.20 -2.46
N GLN A 332 45.34 -28.36 -2.86
CA GLN A 332 45.99 -27.59 -3.92
C GLN A 332 45.29 -27.91 -5.24
N THR A 333 44.21 -27.22 -5.57
CA THR A 333 43.73 -27.23 -6.96
C THR A 333 44.80 -26.57 -7.82
N THR A 334 45.60 -27.40 -8.51
CA THR A 334 46.68 -26.96 -9.42
C THR A 334 46.15 -26.17 -10.63
N GLN A 335 44.83 -26.18 -10.85
CA GLN A 335 44.17 -25.55 -11.97
C GLN A 335 43.72 -24.13 -11.62
N SER A 336 44.12 -23.15 -12.43
CA SER A 336 43.75 -21.74 -12.31
C SER A 336 42.35 -21.40 -12.84
N TYR A 337 41.52 -22.42 -13.06
CA TYR A 337 40.17 -22.28 -13.60
C TYR A 337 39.21 -23.27 -12.97
N LEU A 338 37.92 -23.00 -13.17
CA LEU A 338 36.85 -23.91 -12.78
C LEU A 338 35.75 -23.90 -13.84
N LEU A 339 35.18 -25.08 -14.09
CA LEU A 339 33.94 -25.25 -14.83
C LEU A 339 32.78 -25.30 -13.83
N VAL A 340 31.77 -24.47 -14.05
CA VAL A 340 30.67 -24.23 -13.11
C VAL A 340 29.35 -24.56 -13.79
N SER A 341 28.51 -25.32 -13.09
CA SER A 341 27.15 -25.59 -13.51
C SER A 341 26.23 -24.43 -13.12
N PRO A 342 25.15 -24.14 -13.89
CA PRO A 342 24.18 -23.09 -13.56
C PRO A 342 23.58 -23.18 -12.16
N GLU A 343 23.48 -24.40 -11.63
CA GLU A 343 22.97 -24.70 -10.29
C GLU A 343 23.86 -24.21 -9.15
N ASP A 344 25.17 -24.12 -9.38
CA ASP A 344 26.15 -23.60 -8.41
C ASP A 344 26.19 -22.06 -8.42
N VAL A 345 25.63 -21.43 -9.46
CA VAL A 345 25.63 -19.98 -9.60
C VAL A 345 24.48 -19.38 -8.83
N ARG A 346 24.81 -18.56 -7.84
CA ARG A 346 23.80 -17.86 -7.04
C ARG A 346 23.15 -16.72 -7.83
N GLY A 347 23.90 -16.06 -8.70
CA GLY A 347 23.39 -14.97 -9.53
C GLY A 347 24.47 -14.04 -10.06
N LYS A 348 24.04 -13.07 -10.86
CA LYS A 348 24.89 -12.02 -11.42
C LYS A 348 25.06 -10.88 -10.42
N VAL A 349 26.29 -10.46 -10.15
CA VAL A 349 26.57 -9.30 -9.31
C VAL A 349 26.42 -8.03 -10.13
N ILE A 350 25.44 -7.19 -9.78
CA ILE A 350 25.07 -6.02 -10.59
C ILE A 350 25.59 -4.70 -10.02
N ALA A 351 25.83 -4.62 -8.71
CA ALA A 351 26.27 -3.39 -8.08
C ALA A 351 27.00 -3.62 -6.75
N VAL A 352 27.88 -2.69 -6.41
CA VAL A 352 28.33 -2.44 -5.04
C VAL A 352 27.42 -1.38 -4.44
N TYR A 353 26.75 -1.70 -3.34
CA TYR A 353 25.78 -0.85 -2.67
C TYR A 353 26.32 -0.17 -1.39
N THR A 354 27.24 -0.82 -0.68
CA THR A 354 27.88 -0.28 0.52
C THR A 354 29.38 -0.61 0.53
N PRO A 355 30.25 0.28 1.09
CA PRO A 355 29.96 1.59 1.65
C PRO A 355 29.58 2.64 0.59
N PRO A 356 28.90 3.75 0.97
CA PRO A 356 28.46 4.79 0.04
C PRO A 356 29.57 5.32 -0.88
N ALA A 357 30.79 5.45 -0.35
CA ALA A 357 31.97 5.94 -1.07
C ALA A 357 32.42 5.04 -2.23
N ARG A 358 32.02 3.76 -2.24
CA ARG A 358 32.41 2.78 -3.26
C ARG A 358 31.25 2.32 -4.14
N ARG A 359 30.08 2.94 -4.03
CA ARG A 359 28.89 2.56 -4.81
C ARG A 359 29.14 2.67 -6.30
N ARG A 360 28.89 1.60 -7.02
CA ARG A 360 28.98 1.55 -8.48
C ARG A 360 28.18 0.40 -9.05
N TRP A 361 27.75 0.56 -10.30
CA TRP A 361 27.24 -0.55 -11.10
C TRP A 361 28.41 -1.37 -11.64
N LEU A 362 28.26 -2.69 -11.61
CA LEU A 362 29.16 -3.61 -12.29
C LEU A 362 28.54 -3.91 -13.67
N ARG A 363 29.36 -3.78 -14.71
CA ARG A 363 29.00 -4.17 -16.07
C ARG A 363 29.67 -5.48 -16.43
#